data_AF-A0A971PCW3-F1
#
_entry.id   AF-A0A971PCW3-F1
#
_cell.length_a   1.000
_cell.length_b   1.000
_cell.length_c   1.000
_cell.angle_alpha   90.00
_cell.angle_beta   90.00
_cell.angle_gamma   90.00
#
_symmetry.space_group_name_H-M   'P 1'
#
loop_
_entity.id
_entity.type
_entity.pdbx_description
1 polymer ?
#
loop_
_entity_poly.entity_id
_entity_poly.type
_entity_poly.pdbx_seq_one_letter_code
_entity_poly.pdbx_strand_id
1 'polypeptide(L)'
;MQEPKICIRCGNPVRVSRDKYEFYDRMHWLCYHLEFEHSEYDPDEPCEDPNCPWNRIYDIKRMSLWDPIWSLSVYSQDRRSVFRLRIREEYPSGDIDMTAVVEDMGIQKEVDCSVEGSYWRDFIVSFIELQKSGPRRAVLGSISPGMMEMNIEKLSNGQMVLRYTLQEESGLNGKPGFSVSSGFQIDPAGFLLAIKSFLDF
;
A
#
# COMPACT_ATOMS: atom_id res chain seq x y z
N MET A 1 -43.84 -11.48 2.80
CA MET A 1 -42.44 -11.82 3.15
C MET A 1 -42.28 -13.32 2.95
N GLN A 2 -41.24 -13.77 2.25
CA GLN A 2 -40.97 -15.20 2.12
C GLN A 2 -40.34 -15.74 3.41
N GLU A 3 -40.64 -16.98 3.77
CA GLU A 3 -40.08 -17.62 4.97
C GLU A 3 -38.54 -17.67 4.94
N PRO A 4 -37.85 -17.49 6.08
CA PRO A 4 -36.40 -17.51 6.12
C PRO A 4 -35.86 -18.91 5.81
N LYS A 5 -34.97 -19.02 4.82
CA LYS A 5 -34.22 -20.25 4.55
C LYS A 5 -33.07 -20.35 5.55
N ILE A 6 -33.02 -21.42 6.35
CA ILE A 6 -32.06 -21.58 7.45
C ILE A 6 -30.97 -22.58 7.05
N CYS A 7 -29.71 -22.21 7.16
CA CYS A 7 -28.60 -23.12 6.86
C CYS A 7 -28.59 -24.30 7.83
N ILE A 8 -28.64 -25.53 7.31
CA ILE A 8 -28.68 -26.73 8.15
C ILE A 8 -27.35 -26.99 8.89
N ARG A 9 -26.22 -26.44 8.42
CA ARG A 9 -24.90 -26.60 9.05
C ARG A 9 -24.69 -25.66 10.24
N CYS A 10 -24.98 -24.36 10.06
CA CYS A 10 -24.67 -23.33 11.07
C CYS A 10 -25.90 -22.74 11.77
N GLY A 11 -27.12 -23.09 11.36
CA GLY A 11 -28.37 -22.62 11.96
C GLY A 11 -28.75 -21.17 11.66
N ASN A 12 -27.93 -20.44 10.87
CA ASN A 12 -28.18 -19.03 10.54
C ASN A 12 -28.97 -18.85 9.23
N PRO A 13 -29.71 -17.73 9.06
CA PRO A 13 -30.42 -17.45 7.81
C PRO A 13 -29.50 -17.32 6.59
N VAL A 14 -29.87 -17.96 5.47
CA VAL A 14 -29.21 -17.81 4.17
C VAL A 14 -29.76 -16.58 3.46
N ARG A 15 -28.91 -15.55 3.31
CA ARG A 15 -29.28 -14.25 2.71
C ARG A 15 -28.76 -14.10 1.27
N VAL A 16 -27.46 -14.35 1.06
CA VAL A 16 -26.78 -14.08 -0.22
C VAL A 16 -27.14 -15.13 -1.29
N SER A 17 -26.96 -16.42 -1.01
CA SER A 17 -27.24 -17.52 -1.96
C SER A 17 -28.63 -18.14 -1.78
N ARG A 18 -29.63 -17.32 -1.42
CA ARG A 18 -30.99 -17.78 -1.07
C ARG A 18 -31.72 -18.41 -2.25
N ASP A 19 -31.50 -17.87 -3.45
CA ASP A 19 -31.99 -18.35 -4.74
C ASP A 19 -31.44 -19.74 -5.08
N LYS A 20 -30.21 -20.04 -4.65
CA LYS A 20 -29.50 -21.32 -4.85
C LYS A 20 -29.53 -22.24 -3.62
N TYR A 21 -30.40 -21.99 -2.66
CA TYR A 21 -30.40 -22.73 -1.38
C TYR A 21 -30.55 -24.25 -1.55
N GLU A 22 -31.42 -24.71 -2.46
CA GLU A 22 -31.58 -26.16 -2.71
C GLU A 22 -30.36 -26.76 -3.42
N PHE A 23 -29.63 -25.96 -4.20
CA PHE A 23 -28.43 -26.40 -4.90
C PHE A 23 -27.25 -26.60 -3.94
N TYR A 24 -27.18 -25.82 -2.86
CA TYR A 24 -26.14 -25.93 -1.83
C TYR A 24 -26.58 -26.79 -0.64
N ASP A 25 -27.37 -27.84 -0.89
CA ASP A 25 -27.89 -28.77 0.12
C ASP A 25 -28.47 -28.09 1.36
N ARG A 26 -29.24 -27.01 1.13
CA ARG A 26 -29.90 -26.22 2.19
C ARG A 26 -28.90 -25.57 3.15
N MET A 27 -27.70 -25.23 2.67
CA MET A 27 -26.66 -24.52 3.42
C MET A 27 -26.36 -23.13 2.82
N HIS A 28 -25.55 -22.33 3.52
CA HIS A 28 -24.84 -21.23 2.86
C HIS A 28 -23.89 -21.80 1.82
N TRP A 29 -23.62 -21.06 0.74
CA TRP A 29 -22.61 -21.49 -0.25
C TRP A 29 -21.27 -21.77 0.43
N LEU A 30 -20.82 -20.91 1.35
CA LEU A 30 -19.58 -21.11 2.10
C LEU A 30 -19.61 -22.38 2.98
N CYS A 31 -20.72 -22.65 3.66
CA CYS A 31 -20.87 -23.84 4.48
C CYS A 31 -20.87 -25.12 3.65
N TYR A 32 -21.50 -25.08 2.47
CA TYR A 32 -21.47 -26.18 1.52
C TYR A 32 -20.06 -26.39 0.96
N HIS A 33 -19.43 -25.32 0.48
CA HIS A 33 -18.08 -25.32 -0.08
C HIS A 33 -17.07 -25.92 0.92
N LEU A 34 -17.10 -25.48 2.18
CA LEU A 34 -16.21 -26.00 3.21
C LEU A 34 -16.51 -27.46 3.62
N GLU A 35 -17.75 -27.93 3.50
CA GLU A 35 -18.12 -29.30 3.90
C GLU A 35 -17.81 -30.31 2.80
N PHE A 36 -18.15 -29.96 1.55
CA PHE A 36 -18.16 -30.91 0.46
C PHE A 36 -17.03 -30.68 -0.55
N GLU A 37 -16.70 -29.43 -0.86
CA GLU A 37 -15.71 -29.10 -1.90
C GLU A 37 -14.29 -28.97 -1.31
N HIS A 38 -14.16 -28.60 -0.04
CA HIS A 38 -12.89 -28.57 0.72
C HIS A 38 -12.60 -29.85 1.51
N SER A 39 -13.40 -30.91 1.36
CA SER A 39 -13.21 -32.12 2.17
C SER A 39 -11.84 -32.79 1.98
N GLU A 40 -11.19 -32.57 0.83
CA GLU A 40 -9.85 -33.09 0.50
C GLU A 40 -8.73 -32.03 0.64
N TYR A 41 -9.06 -30.80 1.03
CA TYR A 41 -8.13 -29.69 1.21
C TYR A 41 -8.00 -29.34 2.69
N ASP A 42 -6.86 -28.77 3.10
CA ASP A 42 -6.78 -28.14 4.43
C ASP A 42 -7.82 -27.00 4.50
N PRO A 43 -8.65 -26.92 5.56
CA PRO A 43 -9.64 -25.85 5.71
C PRO A 43 -9.06 -24.43 5.71
N ASP A 44 -7.76 -24.26 5.94
CA ASP A 44 -7.05 -22.98 5.90
C ASP A 44 -6.30 -22.71 4.57
N GLU A 45 -6.34 -23.66 3.63
CA GLU A 45 -5.69 -23.56 2.31
C GLU A 45 -6.73 -23.44 1.18
N PRO A 46 -6.42 -22.77 0.04
CA PRO A 46 -7.36 -22.62 -1.05
C PRO A 46 -7.52 -23.93 -1.83
N CYS A 47 -8.76 -24.23 -2.23
CA CYS A 47 -9.01 -25.29 -3.21
C CYS A 47 -8.90 -24.76 -4.65
N GLU A 48 -9.07 -25.65 -5.63
CA GLU A 48 -8.97 -25.33 -7.06
C GLU A 48 -10.18 -24.54 -7.61
N ASP A 49 -11.27 -24.34 -6.85
CA ASP A 49 -12.39 -23.49 -7.29
C ASP A 49 -11.94 -22.02 -7.36
N PRO A 50 -11.96 -21.37 -8.54
CA PRO A 50 -11.60 -19.96 -8.68
C PRO A 50 -12.41 -19.00 -7.79
N ASN A 51 -13.60 -19.40 -7.35
CA ASN A 51 -14.45 -18.62 -6.46
C ASN A 51 -14.21 -18.93 -4.99
N CYS A 52 -13.34 -19.88 -4.63
CA CYS A 52 -12.99 -20.17 -3.25
C CYS A 52 -12.59 -18.86 -2.54
N PRO A 53 -13.18 -18.53 -1.38
CA PRO A 53 -12.84 -17.28 -0.71
C PRO A 53 -11.37 -17.21 -0.31
N TRP A 54 -10.72 -18.37 -0.12
CA TRP A 54 -9.30 -18.42 0.25
C TRP A 54 -8.41 -18.10 -0.93
N ASN A 55 -8.87 -18.27 -2.18
CA ASN A 55 -8.12 -17.81 -3.35
C ASN A 55 -7.90 -16.30 -3.31
N ARG A 56 -8.84 -15.48 -2.80
CA ARG A 56 -8.58 -14.04 -2.61
C ARG A 56 -7.49 -13.75 -1.58
N ILE A 57 -7.47 -14.48 -0.48
CA ILE A 57 -6.47 -14.31 0.58
C ILE A 57 -5.10 -14.75 0.06
N TYR A 58 -5.05 -15.85 -0.68
CA TYR A 58 -3.82 -16.37 -1.28
C TYR A 58 -3.37 -15.57 -2.49
N ASP A 59 -4.26 -14.98 -3.27
CA ASP A 59 -3.93 -14.09 -4.39
C ASP A 59 -3.32 -12.77 -3.87
N ILE A 60 -3.78 -12.26 -2.72
CA ILE A 60 -3.11 -11.15 -2.03
C ILE A 60 -1.70 -11.56 -1.56
N LYS A 61 -1.50 -12.82 -1.15
CA LYS A 61 -0.17 -13.36 -0.81
C LYS A 61 0.68 -13.75 -2.04
N ARG A 62 0.06 -13.93 -3.22
CA ARG A 62 0.69 -14.30 -4.50
C ARG A 62 0.95 -13.13 -5.42
N MET A 63 0.26 -12.00 -5.26
CA MET A 63 0.84 -10.68 -5.56
C MET A 63 2.14 -10.68 -4.80
N SER A 64 3.26 -10.70 -5.52
CA SER A 64 4.50 -11.20 -4.95
C SER A 64 4.82 -10.42 -3.67
N LEU A 65 5.53 -11.02 -2.72
CA LEU A 65 6.18 -10.30 -1.61
C LEU A 65 7.10 -9.15 -2.10
N TRP A 66 7.23 -8.95 -3.41
CA TRP A 66 8.00 -7.94 -4.12
C TRP A 66 7.13 -6.93 -4.88
N ASP A 67 5.84 -7.19 -5.07
CA ASP A 67 4.91 -6.25 -5.68
C ASP A 67 4.45 -5.30 -4.58
N PRO A 68 4.63 -3.98 -4.76
CA PRO A 68 4.24 -3.05 -3.72
C PRO A 68 2.74 -3.13 -3.50
N ILE A 69 2.35 -3.33 -2.24
CA ILE A 69 0.96 -3.21 -1.77
C ILE A 69 0.40 -1.85 -2.22
N TRP A 70 1.26 -0.83 -2.27
CA TRP A 70 0.89 0.50 -2.73
C TRP A 70 2.08 1.32 -3.23
N SER A 71 1.83 2.31 -4.10
CA SER A 71 2.86 3.26 -4.52
C SER A 71 2.39 4.73 -4.51
N LEU A 72 3.15 5.60 -3.84
CA LEU A 72 3.08 7.06 -4.03
C LEU A 72 3.99 7.44 -5.17
N SER A 73 3.55 8.31 -6.08
CA SER A 73 4.44 8.92 -7.08
C SER A 73 4.27 10.44 -7.08
N VAL A 74 5.38 11.14 -6.95
CA VAL A 74 5.46 12.60 -6.98
C VAL A 74 6.24 13.03 -8.20
N TYR A 75 5.57 13.70 -9.13
CA TYR A 75 6.19 14.16 -10.37
C TYR A 75 6.64 15.60 -10.25
N SER A 76 7.76 15.93 -10.88
CA SER A 76 8.14 17.30 -11.14
C SER A 76 7.13 17.99 -12.04
N GLN A 77 7.04 19.32 -11.96
CA GLN A 77 6.12 20.12 -12.76
C GLN A 77 6.36 19.95 -14.27
N ASP A 78 7.61 19.72 -14.69
CA ASP A 78 7.98 19.44 -16.08
C ASP A 78 7.91 17.94 -16.45
N ARG A 79 7.53 17.09 -15.49
CA ARG A 79 7.43 15.62 -15.59
C ARG A 79 8.72 14.90 -16.00
N ARG A 80 9.87 15.53 -15.80
CA ARG A 80 11.19 14.94 -16.08
C ARG A 80 11.78 14.18 -14.90
N SER A 81 11.27 14.45 -13.70
CA SER A 81 11.72 13.82 -12.47
C SER A 81 10.52 13.23 -11.73
N VAL A 82 10.73 12.10 -11.07
CA VAL A 82 9.71 11.47 -10.23
C VAL A 82 10.36 10.85 -9.00
N PHE A 83 9.73 11.07 -7.85
CA PHE A 83 10.04 10.41 -6.60
C PHE A 83 8.91 9.44 -6.28
N ARG A 84 9.21 8.15 -6.14
CA ARG A 84 8.22 7.11 -5.83
C ARG A 84 8.52 6.47 -4.49
N LEU A 85 7.48 6.27 -3.69
CA LEU A 85 7.53 5.42 -2.50
C LEU A 85 6.69 4.18 -2.78
N ARG A 86 7.30 3.00 -2.70
CA ARG A 86 6.65 1.71 -2.93
C ARG A 86 6.55 0.98 -1.60
N ILE A 87 5.37 0.89 -1.01
CA ILE A 87 5.13 0.16 0.24
C ILE A 87 5.10 -1.33 -0.08
N ARG A 88 5.95 -2.11 0.57
CA ARG A 88 6.09 -3.56 0.38
C ARG A 88 5.33 -4.35 1.44
N GLU A 89 5.46 -3.95 2.70
CA GLU A 89 4.86 -4.66 3.83
C GLU A 89 4.55 -3.69 4.97
N GLU A 90 3.49 -3.95 5.71
CA GLU A 90 3.19 -3.30 6.98
C GLU A 90 3.25 -4.36 8.09
N TYR A 91 4.12 -4.15 9.07
CA TYR A 91 4.31 -5.09 10.16
C TYR A 91 3.31 -4.84 11.29
N PRO A 92 3.00 -5.86 12.12
CA PRO A 92 2.22 -5.68 13.33
C PRO A 92 2.83 -4.68 14.34
N SER A 93 4.13 -4.39 14.25
CA SER A 93 4.80 -3.33 15.01
C SER A 93 4.32 -1.92 14.61
N GLY A 94 3.70 -1.80 13.43
CA GLY A 94 3.37 -0.54 12.79
C GLY A 94 4.49 -0.02 11.87
N ASP A 95 5.60 -0.74 11.72
CA ASP A 95 6.65 -0.35 10.78
C ASP A 95 6.23 -0.67 9.34
N ILE A 96 6.65 0.18 8.40
CA ILE A 96 6.33 0.08 6.99
C ILE A 96 7.62 -0.09 6.22
N ASP A 97 7.78 -1.24 5.57
CA ASP A 97 8.87 -1.45 4.64
C ASP A 97 8.51 -0.84 3.29
N MET A 98 9.43 -0.04 2.76
CA MET A 98 9.24 0.62 1.48
C MET A 98 10.52 0.69 0.66
N THR A 99 10.35 0.85 -0.65
CA THR A 99 11.42 1.20 -1.58
C THR A 99 11.19 2.64 -2.04
N ALA A 100 12.16 3.52 -1.76
CA ALA A 100 12.17 4.88 -2.28
C ALA A 100 12.96 4.90 -3.59
N VAL A 101 12.33 5.33 -4.67
CA VAL A 101 12.91 5.39 -6.01
C VAL A 101 12.89 6.83 -6.49
N VAL A 102 14.02 7.33 -6.97
CA VAL A 102 14.07 8.57 -7.75
C VAL A 102 14.53 8.29 -9.16
N GLU A 103 13.81 8.85 -10.12
CA GLU A 103 14.20 8.94 -11.52
C GLU A 103 14.31 10.42 -11.85
N ASP A 104 15.50 10.86 -12.23
CA ASP A 104 15.77 12.25 -12.60
C ASP A 104 16.69 12.30 -13.82
N MET A 105 16.18 12.84 -14.94
CA MET A 105 16.93 13.00 -16.19
C MET A 105 17.69 11.73 -16.65
N GLY A 106 17.10 10.55 -16.46
CA GLY A 106 17.68 9.27 -16.86
C GLY A 106 18.61 8.63 -15.82
N ILE A 107 18.81 9.26 -14.66
CA ILE A 107 19.45 8.64 -13.50
C ILE A 107 18.35 8.04 -12.63
N GLN A 108 18.42 6.73 -12.41
CA GLN A 108 17.57 6.04 -11.45
C GLN A 108 18.39 5.63 -10.22
N LYS A 109 17.88 5.95 -9.04
CA LYS A 109 18.41 5.49 -7.75
C LYS A 109 17.27 4.95 -6.92
N GLU A 110 17.52 3.85 -6.22
CA GLU A 110 16.56 3.24 -5.32
C GLU A 110 17.23 2.85 -4.01
N VAL A 111 16.48 2.97 -2.92
CA VAL A 111 16.91 2.52 -1.61
C VAL A 111 15.73 1.85 -0.90
N ASP A 112 16.01 0.70 -0.32
CA ASP A 112 15.08 0.02 0.56
C ASP A 112 15.20 0.59 1.96
N CYS A 113 14.10 0.97 2.58
CA CYS A 113 14.11 1.54 3.93
C CYS A 113 12.83 1.18 4.69
N SER A 114 12.93 1.16 6.00
CA SER A 114 11.77 1.05 6.89
C SER A 114 11.41 2.42 7.45
N VAL A 115 10.12 2.69 7.60
CA VAL A 115 9.59 3.91 8.21
C VAL A 115 8.62 3.52 9.31
N GLU A 116 8.67 4.23 10.44
CA GLU A 116 7.69 4.04 11.51
C GLU A 116 6.30 4.49 11.03
N GLY A 117 5.26 3.68 11.23
CA GLY A 117 3.91 4.00 10.76
C GLY A 117 3.30 5.25 11.41
N SER A 118 3.81 5.69 12.55
CA SER A 118 3.47 7.00 13.13
C SER A 118 4.03 8.14 12.26
N TYR A 119 5.28 8.06 11.81
CA TYR A 119 5.93 9.06 10.95
C TYR A 119 5.25 9.14 9.58
N TRP A 120 4.83 7.99 9.04
CA TRP A 120 4.02 7.96 7.82
C TRP A 120 2.70 8.72 8.00
N ARG A 121 1.96 8.45 9.09
CA ARG A 121 0.70 9.14 9.38
C ARG A 121 0.90 10.64 9.58
N ASP A 122 1.91 11.03 10.35
CA ASP A 122 2.24 12.44 10.59
C ASP A 122 2.63 13.17 9.31
N PHE A 123 3.37 12.50 8.42
CA PHE A 123 3.69 13.03 7.10
C PHE A 123 2.44 13.29 6.26
N ILE A 124 1.50 12.34 6.19
CA ILE A 124 0.25 12.48 5.44
C ILE A 124 -0.60 13.63 6.00
N VAL A 125 -0.75 13.71 7.33
CA VAL A 125 -1.49 14.80 7.99
C VAL A 125 -0.83 16.16 7.68
N SER A 126 0.49 16.25 7.88
CA SER A 126 1.25 17.47 7.61
C SER A 126 1.13 17.92 6.16
N PHE A 127 1.14 16.98 5.22
CA PHE A 127 0.96 17.29 3.80
C PHE A 127 -0.46 17.80 3.51
N ILE A 128 -1.50 17.19 4.08
CA ILE A 128 -2.88 17.67 3.91
C ILE A 128 -3.03 19.10 4.46
N GLU A 129 -2.38 19.41 5.58
CA GLU A 129 -2.39 20.75 6.17
C GLU A 129 -1.59 21.78 5.37
N LEU A 130 -0.50 21.35 4.72
CA LEU A 130 0.33 22.15 3.81
C LEU A 130 -0.53 22.78 2.69
N GLN A 131 -1.52 22.04 2.20
CA GLN A 131 -2.45 22.53 1.17
C GLN A 131 -3.34 23.66 1.70
N LYS A 132 -3.80 23.54 2.95
CA LYS A 132 -4.82 24.42 3.55
C LYS A 132 -4.26 25.72 4.11
N SER A 133 -3.02 25.73 4.56
CA SER A 133 -2.46 26.84 5.35
C SER A 133 -1.21 27.45 4.70
N GLY A 134 -0.62 28.46 5.36
CA GLY A 134 0.56 29.22 4.92
C GLY A 134 1.84 28.35 4.85
N PRO A 135 3.05 28.96 4.80
CA PRO A 135 4.29 28.20 4.65
C PRO A 135 4.42 27.18 5.80
N ARG A 136 4.39 25.91 5.41
CA ARG A 136 4.56 24.72 6.26
C ARG A 136 5.48 23.74 5.54
N ARG A 137 5.86 22.68 6.24
CA ARG A 137 6.72 21.60 5.76
C ARG A 137 6.13 20.26 6.21
N ALA A 138 6.15 19.26 5.33
CA ALA A 138 5.86 17.87 5.63
C ALA A 138 7.14 17.05 5.46
N VAL A 139 7.48 16.21 6.44
CA VAL A 139 8.73 15.44 6.44
C VAL A 139 8.42 13.97 6.64
N LEU A 140 9.08 13.12 5.85
CA LEU A 140 9.11 11.68 6.02
C LEU A 140 10.57 11.25 6.09
N GLY A 141 10.93 10.49 7.11
CA GLY A 141 12.27 9.93 7.28
C GLY A 141 12.21 8.44 7.58
N SER A 142 13.23 7.71 7.13
CA SER A 142 13.43 6.31 7.51
C SER A 142 13.87 6.17 8.97
N ILE A 143 13.63 4.97 9.52
CA ILE A 143 14.11 4.56 10.86
C ILE A 143 15.64 4.60 10.89
N SER A 144 16.29 4.08 9.84
CA SER A 144 17.74 4.22 9.64
C SER A 144 18.08 5.66 9.28
N PRO A 145 18.76 6.43 10.14
CA PRO A 145 18.99 7.85 9.89
C PRO A 145 19.80 8.09 8.62
N GLY A 146 19.35 9.03 7.79
CA GLY A 146 20.05 9.43 6.55
C GLY A 146 19.82 8.52 5.35
N MET A 147 19.24 7.33 5.54
CA MET A 147 18.97 6.38 4.44
C MET A 147 17.92 6.93 3.47
N MET A 148 16.83 7.48 4.00
CA MET A 148 15.83 8.21 3.23
C MET A 148 15.28 9.38 4.04
N GLU A 149 15.31 10.58 3.45
CA GLU A 149 14.54 11.74 3.93
C GLU A 149 13.81 12.34 2.73
N MET A 150 12.53 12.64 2.90
CA MET A 150 11.72 13.40 1.95
C MET A 150 11.07 14.57 2.67
N ASN A 151 11.10 15.73 2.05
CA ASN A 151 10.55 16.97 2.55
C ASN A 151 9.70 17.62 1.46
N ILE A 152 8.46 17.98 1.77
CA ILE A 152 7.64 18.83 0.91
C ILE A 152 7.37 20.15 1.62
N GLU A 153 7.76 21.25 0.98
CA GLU A 153 7.62 22.61 1.49
C GLU A 153 6.76 23.45 0.56
N LYS A 154 5.90 24.30 1.14
CA LYS A 154 5.16 25.34 0.41
C LYS A 154 5.85 26.68 0.58
N LEU A 155 6.40 27.21 -0.51
CA LEU A 155 7.08 28.49 -0.56
C LEU A 155 6.09 29.66 -0.42
N SER A 156 6.60 30.85 -0.11
CA SER A 156 5.80 32.06 0.06
C SER A 156 5.01 32.48 -1.18
N ASN A 157 5.49 32.11 -2.37
CA ASN A 157 4.80 32.33 -3.64
C ASN A 157 3.74 31.24 -3.97
N GLY A 158 3.48 30.32 -3.04
CA GLY A 158 2.53 29.23 -3.19
C GLY A 158 3.05 28.00 -3.93
N GLN A 159 4.26 28.04 -4.49
CA GLN A 159 4.88 26.88 -5.12
C GLN A 159 5.20 25.80 -4.09
N MET A 160 5.10 24.54 -4.50
CA MET A 160 5.52 23.40 -3.68
C MET A 160 6.81 22.81 -4.22
N VAL A 161 7.73 22.51 -3.31
CA VAL A 161 9.02 21.91 -3.62
C VAL A 161 9.17 20.64 -2.82
N LEU A 162 9.47 19.55 -3.52
CA LEU A 162 9.94 18.31 -2.90
C LEU A 162 11.47 18.34 -2.86
N ARG A 163 12.03 18.07 -1.69
CA ARG A 163 13.47 17.83 -1.48
C ARG A 163 13.62 16.42 -0.93
N TYR A 164 14.67 15.72 -1.34
CA TYR A 164 14.94 14.38 -0.87
C TYR A 164 16.43 14.15 -0.67
N THR A 165 16.72 13.17 0.18
CA THR A 165 18.03 12.55 0.35
C THR A 165 17.82 11.04 0.33
N LEU A 166 18.54 10.32 -0.54
CA LEU A 166 18.62 8.86 -0.52
C LEU A 166 20.08 8.46 -0.34
N GLN A 167 20.33 7.53 0.57
CA GLN A 167 21.65 7.01 0.85
C GLN A 167 21.60 5.47 0.97
N GLU A 168 22.41 4.80 0.17
CA GLU A 168 22.65 3.36 0.30
C GLU A 168 23.95 3.17 1.07
N GLU A 169 23.91 2.43 2.18
CA GLU A 169 25.13 2.06 2.89
C GLU A 169 25.99 1.14 2.01
N SER A 170 27.31 1.31 2.08
CA SER A 170 28.25 0.45 1.39
C SER A 170 28.07 -1.01 1.85
N GLY A 171 27.48 -1.85 0.98
CA GLY A 171 27.18 -3.24 1.32
C GLY A 171 28.42 -4.09 1.57
N LEU A 172 28.21 -5.25 2.23
CA LEU A 172 29.22 -6.28 2.56
C LEU A 172 30.09 -6.75 1.36
N ASN A 173 29.68 -6.45 0.13
CA ASN A 173 30.34 -6.84 -1.11
C ASN A 173 31.28 -5.75 -1.69
N GLY A 174 31.59 -4.69 -0.94
CA GLY A 174 32.57 -3.67 -1.36
C GLY A 174 32.12 -2.79 -2.52
N LYS A 175 30.83 -2.80 -2.90
CA LYS A 175 30.28 -1.81 -3.81
C LYS A 175 30.25 -0.44 -3.09
N PRO A 176 30.71 0.64 -3.73
CA PRO A 176 30.57 1.97 -3.15
C PRO A 176 29.08 2.29 -3.03
N GLY A 177 28.64 2.61 -1.82
CA GLY A 177 27.31 3.18 -1.59
C GLY A 177 27.14 4.49 -2.35
N PHE A 178 25.91 4.97 -2.46
CA PHE A 178 25.62 6.28 -3.03
C PHE A 178 24.95 7.18 -2.01
N SER A 179 25.09 8.48 -2.21
CA SER A 179 24.29 9.50 -1.55
C SER A 179 23.84 10.48 -2.62
N VAL A 180 22.54 10.69 -2.72
CA VAL A 180 21.94 11.66 -3.64
C VAL A 180 20.99 12.56 -2.86
N SER A 181 21.21 13.87 -2.95
CA SER A 181 20.31 14.88 -2.42
C SER A 181 19.93 15.84 -3.54
N SER A 182 18.63 16.05 -3.75
CA SER A 182 18.13 16.97 -4.78
C SER A 182 16.73 17.48 -4.40
N GLY A 183 16.10 18.20 -5.31
CA GLY A 183 14.70 18.58 -5.19
C GLY A 183 14.14 19.18 -6.47
N PHE A 184 12.83 19.14 -6.61
CA PHE A 184 12.12 19.67 -7.76
C PHE A 184 10.77 20.29 -7.36
N GLN A 185 10.28 21.21 -8.18
CA GLN A 185 8.94 21.79 -8.03
C GLN A 185 7.89 20.74 -8.38
N ILE A 186 6.82 20.66 -7.59
CA ILE A 186 5.76 19.65 -7.75
C ILE A 186 4.41 20.32 -8.01
N ASP A 187 3.54 19.60 -8.73
CA ASP A 187 2.13 19.96 -8.83
C ASP A 187 1.36 19.35 -7.64
N PRO A 188 0.81 20.16 -6.72
CA PRO A 188 0.07 19.66 -5.56
C PRO A 188 -1.16 18.81 -5.93
N ALA A 189 -1.78 19.06 -7.09
CA ALA A 189 -2.98 18.33 -7.50
C ALA A 189 -2.69 16.84 -7.76
N GLY A 190 -1.57 16.54 -8.40
CA GLY A 190 -1.14 15.16 -8.68
C GLY A 190 -0.86 14.37 -7.40
N PHE A 191 -0.25 15.01 -6.41
CA PHE A 191 0.07 14.36 -5.14
C PHE A 191 -1.18 14.08 -4.28
N LEU A 192 -2.14 15.00 -4.26
CA LEU A 192 -3.41 14.79 -3.55
C LEU A 192 -4.22 13.63 -4.11
N LEU A 193 -4.19 13.44 -5.44
CA LEU A 193 -4.86 12.30 -6.07
C LEU A 193 -4.27 10.98 -5.55
N ALA A 194 -2.94 10.92 -5.43
CA ALA A 194 -2.25 9.73 -4.96
C ALA A 194 -2.51 9.46 -3.45
N ILE A 195 -2.58 10.50 -2.61
CA ILE A 195 -2.96 10.32 -1.20
C ILE A 195 -4.42 9.90 -1.03
N LYS A 196 -5.36 10.44 -1.81
CA LYS A 196 -6.76 10.04 -1.69
C LYS A 196 -6.94 8.54 -1.97
N SER A 197 -6.28 8.03 -3.00
CA SER A 197 -6.26 6.58 -3.25
C SER A 197 -5.66 5.74 -2.12
N PHE A 198 -4.84 6.34 -1.24
CA PHE A 198 -4.30 5.68 -0.06
C PHE A 198 -5.30 5.66 1.12
N LEU A 199 -6.01 6.77 1.35
CA LEU A 199 -6.93 6.90 2.49
C LEU A 199 -8.28 6.20 2.28
N ASP A 200 -8.64 5.92 1.03
CA ASP A 200 -9.87 5.19 0.67
C ASP A 200 -9.69 3.66 0.74
N PHE A 201 -8.51 3.17 1.14
CA PHE A 201 -8.18 1.75 1.38
C PHE A 201 -8.23 1.44 2.88
#